data_AF-A0AAN5IFS1-F1
#
_entry.id   AF-A0AAN5IFS1-F1
#
_cell.length_a   1.000
_cell.length_b   1.000
_cell.length_c   1.000
_cell.angle_alpha   90.00
_cell.angle_beta   90.00
_cell.angle_gamma   90.00
#
_symmetry.space_group_name_H-M   'P 1'
#
loop_
_entity.id
_entity.type
_entity.pdbx_description
1 polymer ?
#
loop_
_entity_poly.entity_id
_entity_poly.type
_entity_poly.pdbx_seq_one_letter_code
_entity_poly.pdbx_strand_id
1 'polypeptide(L)'
;TIMASAYFFQLICATLALVHLATSIAIPVSPAKVGSGEQTYYDPPEPINPMGRLMQKEYNQSIPMDAIIACELKNAAACPSPSSDGTHRCVNIGDICDHRPQCPGAEDETPVICFFHEDAMREITRLRNYAIALFRIPPNIPRQSSQRNNGY
;
A
#
# COMPACT_ATOMS: atom_id res chain seq x y z
N THR A 1 42.00 -49.65 8.58
CA THR A 1 42.37 -48.26 8.94
C THR A 1 41.67 -47.18 8.11
N ILE A 2 40.58 -47.46 7.38
CA ILE A 2 39.88 -46.45 6.54
C ILE A 2 38.51 -46.03 7.12
N MET A 3 37.98 -46.73 8.13
CA MET A 3 36.63 -46.44 8.67
C MET A 3 36.56 -45.38 9.78
N ALA A 4 37.70 -44.85 10.25
CA ALA A 4 37.72 -43.85 11.34
C ALA A 4 37.57 -42.39 10.87
N SER A 5 37.61 -42.13 9.56
CA SER A 5 37.64 -40.76 8.99
C SER A 5 36.24 -40.13 8.82
N ALA A 6 35.21 -40.95 8.59
CA ALA A 6 33.87 -40.43 8.28
C ALA A 6 33.13 -39.85 9.51
N TYR A 7 33.39 -40.37 10.70
CA TYR A 7 32.73 -39.90 11.93
C TYR A 7 33.27 -38.55 12.43
N PHE A 8 34.50 -38.21 12.07
CA PHE A 8 35.11 -36.94 12.52
C PHE A 8 34.52 -35.73 11.79
N PHE A 9 34.14 -35.87 10.52
CA PHE A 9 33.54 -34.78 9.74
C PHE A 9 32.09 -34.46 10.15
N GLN A 10 31.31 -35.46 10.57
CA GLN A 10 29.93 -35.20 11.02
C GLN A 10 29.88 -34.50 12.39
N LEU A 11 30.85 -34.74 13.27
CA LEU A 11 30.90 -34.07 14.59
C LEU A 11 31.25 -32.57 14.48
N ILE A 12 32.03 -32.16 13.48
CA ILE A 12 32.46 -30.76 13.31
C ILE A 12 31.30 -29.89 12.77
N CYS A 13 30.43 -30.43 11.91
CA CYS A 13 29.28 -29.65 11.42
C CYS A 13 28.21 -29.38 12.50
N ALA A 14 28.04 -30.27 13.47
CA ALA A 14 27.03 -30.10 14.52
C ALA A 14 27.40 -29.02 15.57
N THR A 15 28.69 -28.78 15.80
CA THR A 15 29.15 -27.78 16.78
C THR A 15 29.17 -26.36 16.23
N LEU A 16 29.37 -26.19 14.92
CA LEU A 16 29.32 -24.87 14.25
C LEU A 16 27.89 -24.30 14.16
N ALA A 17 26.86 -25.14 14.18
CA ALA A 17 25.46 -24.69 14.18
C ALA A 17 25.01 -24.10 15.54
N LEU A 18 25.68 -24.45 16.64
CA LEU A 18 25.32 -23.96 17.98
C LEU A 18 25.99 -22.63 18.36
N VAL A 19 27.11 -22.26 17.72
CA VAL A 19 27.81 -21.00 18.02
C VAL A 19 27.14 -19.78 17.38
N HIS A 20 26.30 -19.96 16.36
CA HIS A 20 25.58 -18.85 15.71
C HIS A 20 24.31 -18.39 16.42
N LEU A 21 23.88 -19.03 17.52
CA LEU A 21 22.67 -18.64 18.25
C LEU A 21 22.90 -17.74 19.47
N ALA A 22 24.16 -17.36 19.78
CA ALA A 22 24.51 -16.69 21.03
C ALA A 22 25.08 -15.27 20.89
N THR A 23 24.84 -14.57 19.78
CA THR A 23 25.13 -13.13 19.65
C THR A 23 23.85 -12.32 19.74
N SER A 24 23.15 -12.45 20.88
CA SER A 24 22.21 -11.43 21.35
C SER A 24 23.02 -10.20 21.75
N ILE A 25 23.09 -9.27 20.81
CA ILE A 25 23.67 -7.95 20.97
C ILE A 25 22.90 -7.25 22.10
N ALA A 26 23.58 -7.03 23.22
CA ALA A 26 23.16 -6.08 24.24
C ALA A 26 23.20 -4.68 23.61
N ILE A 27 22.03 -4.09 23.39
CA ILE A 27 21.89 -2.70 22.94
C ILE A 27 22.07 -1.82 24.19
N PRO A 28 23.11 -0.97 24.28
CA PRO A 28 23.19 0.02 25.34
C PRO A 28 22.11 1.07 25.14
N VAL A 29 21.18 1.16 26.10
CA VAL A 29 20.19 2.25 26.17
C VAL A 29 20.95 3.51 26.60
N SER A 30 21.28 4.35 25.62
CA SER A 30 21.73 5.73 25.88
C SER A 30 20.55 6.57 26.39
N PRO A 31 20.79 7.49 27.34
CA PRO A 31 19.75 8.41 27.81
C PRO A 31 19.32 9.35 26.68
N ALA A 32 18.00 9.48 26.52
CA ALA A 32 17.37 10.37 25.58
C ALA A 32 17.87 11.82 25.79
N LYS A 33 18.65 12.31 24.83
CA LYS A 33 18.81 13.75 24.62
C LYS A 33 17.50 14.26 24.04
N VAL A 34 16.82 15.11 24.80
CA VAL A 34 15.80 16.04 24.29
C VAL A 34 16.51 16.99 23.32
N GLY A 35 16.63 16.55 22.08
CA GLY A 35 17.04 17.38 20.95
C GLY A 35 15.79 17.93 20.30
N SER A 36 15.68 19.25 20.28
CA SER A 36 14.74 20.00 19.44
C SER A 36 14.84 19.48 18.01
N GLY A 37 13.82 18.75 17.57
CA GLY A 37 13.77 18.09 16.28
C GLY A 37 13.88 19.09 15.15
N GLU A 38 15.03 19.08 14.48
CA GLU A 38 15.20 19.64 13.15
C GLU A 38 14.35 18.78 12.21
N GLN A 39 13.27 19.38 11.72
CA GLN A 39 12.30 18.76 10.83
C GLN A 39 12.96 18.55 9.48
N THR A 40 13.59 17.39 9.27
CA THR A 40 14.03 16.98 7.94
C THR A 40 12.78 16.71 7.11
N TYR A 41 12.43 17.72 6.32
CA TYR A 41 11.37 17.65 5.32
C TYR A 41 11.80 16.61 4.27
N TYR A 42 11.39 15.36 4.49
CA TYR A 42 11.39 14.36 3.44
C TYR A 42 10.37 14.83 2.40
N ASP A 43 10.84 15.25 1.23
CA ASP A 43 10.00 15.31 0.04
C ASP A 43 9.56 13.87 -0.24
N PRO A 44 8.28 13.51 0.01
CA PRO A 44 7.80 12.19 -0.34
C PRO A 44 7.81 12.06 -1.87
N PRO A 45 8.10 10.86 -2.42
CA PRO A 45 7.98 10.64 -3.86
C PRO A 45 6.62 11.13 -4.33
N GLU A 46 6.59 11.85 -5.46
CA GLU A 46 5.38 12.46 -5.99
C GLU A 46 4.20 11.47 -5.94
N PRO A 47 3.10 11.82 -5.26
CA PRO A 47 2.00 10.89 -5.06
C PRO A 47 1.36 10.56 -6.41
N ILE A 48 1.24 9.26 -6.68
CA ILE A 48 0.71 8.67 -7.92
C ILE A 48 -0.77 9.03 -8.14
N ASN A 49 -1.44 9.70 -7.19
CA ASN A 49 -2.86 10.05 -7.28
C ASN A 49 -3.16 11.47 -6.76
N PRO A 50 -3.31 12.48 -7.65
CA PRO A 50 -3.57 13.87 -7.25
C PRO A 50 -4.97 14.10 -6.67
N MET A 51 -5.94 13.21 -6.91
CA MET A 51 -7.31 13.34 -6.38
C MET A 51 -7.40 12.99 -4.88
N GLY A 52 -6.62 12.01 -4.42
CA GLY A 52 -6.63 11.61 -3.00
C GLY A 52 -6.21 12.73 -2.04
N ARG A 53 -5.39 13.68 -2.51
CA ARG A 53 -4.81 14.75 -1.69
C ARG A 53 -5.76 15.92 -1.42
N LEU A 54 -6.66 16.23 -2.35
CA LEU A 54 -7.62 17.34 -2.19
C LEU A 54 -8.68 17.01 -1.13
N MET A 55 -9.08 15.74 -1.05
CA MET A 55 -10.02 15.26 -0.05
C MET A 55 -9.46 15.32 1.38
N GLN A 56 -8.13 15.22 1.52
CA GLN A 56 -7.45 15.07 2.80
C GLN A 56 -7.22 16.40 3.55
N LYS A 57 -7.25 17.54 2.85
CA LYS A 57 -6.92 18.86 3.41
C LYS A 57 -8.06 19.49 4.24
N GLU A 58 -9.30 19.09 4.01
CA GLU A 58 -10.47 19.64 4.71
C GLU A 58 -10.80 18.88 6.03
N TYR A 59 -10.35 17.62 6.16
CA TYR A 59 -10.49 16.82 7.39
C TYR A 59 -9.32 17.13 8.35
N ASN A 60 -9.49 18.16 9.17
CA ASN A 60 -8.45 18.76 10.03
C ASN A 60 -8.03 17.92 11.27
N GLN A 61 -7.94 16.59 11.14
CA GLN A 61 -7.25 15.68 12.05
C GLN A 61 -6.51 14.66 11.18
N SER A 62 -5.33 15.07 10.73
CA SER A 62 -4.50 14.32 9.80
C SER A 62 -4.16 12.96 10.38
N ILE A 63 -4.85 11.92 9.87
CA ILE A 63 -4.44 10.53 9.99
C ILE A 63 -2.92 10.50 9.81
N PRO A 64 -2.15 9.94 10.76
CA PRO A 64 -0.71 10.02 10.69
C PRO A 64 -0.25 9.21 9.47
N MET A 65 0.79 9.71 8.78
CA MET A 65 1.19 9.18 7.46
C MET A 65 1.54 7.69 7.51
N ASP A 66 2.09 7.22 8.63
CA ASP A 66 2.37 5.82 8.90
C ASP A 66 1.09 4.96 8.93
N ALA A 67 0.00 5.44 9.51
CA ALA A 67 -1.29 4.76 9.49
C ALA A 67 -1.88 4.69 8.08
N ILE A 68 -1.76 5.77 7.30
CA ILE A 68 -2.19 5.78 5.88
C ILE A 68 -1.42 4.70 5.12
N ILE A 69 -0.09 4.70 5.19
CA ILE A 69 0.77 3.72 4.51
C ILE A 69 0.44 2.29 4.96
N ALA A 70 0.24 2.08 6.27
CA ALA A 70 -0.07 0.76 6.82
C ALA A 70 -1.40 0.20 6.33
N CYS A 71 -2.42 1.04 6.11
CA CYS A 71 -3.68 0.62 5.52
C CYS A 71 -3.58 0.45 4.00
N GLU A 72 -2.84 1.31 3.30
CA GLU A 72 -2.63 1.22 1.85
C GLU A 72 -1.95 -0.10 1.45
N LEU A 73 -0.95 -0.55 2.23
CA LEU A 73 -0.31 -1.86 2.05
C LEU A 73 -1.29 -3.05 2.15
N LYS A 74 -2.44 -2.85 2.78
CA LYS A 74 -3.51 -3.85 2.93
C LYS A 74 -4.66 -3.63 1.93
N ASN A 75 -4.51 -2.70 0.97
CA ASN A 75 -5.59 -2.25 0.09
C ASN A 75 -6.83 -1.77 0.88
N ALA A 76 -6.61 -1.02 1.96
CA ALA A 76 -7.64 -0.53 2.86
C ALA A 76 -7.49 0.99 3.10
N ALA A 77 -8.59 1.65 3.48
CA ALA A 77 -8.60 3.05 3.91
C ALA A 77 -8.41 3.16 5.42
N ALA A 78 -7.64 4.14 5.86
CA ALA A 78 -7.54 4.48 7.28
C ALA A 78 -8.73 5.34 7.72
N CYS A 79 -9.33 5.02 8.86
CA CYS A 79 -10.38 5.82 9.46
C CYS A 79 -9.84 7.18 9.93
N PRO A 80 -10.56 8.29 9.68
CA PRO A 80 -10.18 9.62 10.19
C PRO A 80 -10.12 9.67 11.71
N SER A 81 -11.15 9.19 12.41
CA SER A 81 -11.11 9.13 13.87
C SER A 81 -10.26 7.96 14.35
N PRO A 82 -9.36 8.20 15.32
CA PRO A 82 -8.66 7.12 15.99
C PRO A 82 -9.62 6.32 16.88
N SER A 83 -9.23 5.08 17.15
CA SER A 83 -9.87 4.21 18.13
C SER A 83 -9.54 4.68 19.56
N SER A 84 -10.15 4.06 20.57
CA SER A 84 -9.94 4.42 21.99
C SER A 84 -8.48 4.28 22.48
N ASP A 85 -7.68 3.47 21.79
CA ASP A 85 -6.25 3.27 22.05
C ASP A 85 -5.35 4.24 21.26
N GLY A 86 -5.94 5.17 20.50
CA GLY A 86 -5.22 6.10 19.64
C GLY A 86 -4.81 5.53 18.28
N THR A 87 -5.15 4.27 17.97
CA THR A 87 -4.80 3.66 16.67
C THR A 87 -5.84 3.95 15.60
N HIS A 88 -5.40 4.14 14.36
CA HIS A 88 -6.30 4.30 13.22
C HIS A 88 -6.68 2.93 12.64
N ARG A 89 -7.97 2.62 12.67
CA ARG A 89 -8.51 1.38 12.10
C ARG A 89 -8.43 1.43 10.57
N CYS A 90 -8.13 0.30 9.94
CA CYS A 90 -8.25 0.13 8.49
C CYS A 90 -9.61 -0.48 8.13
N VAL A 91 -10.26 0.06 7.11
CA VAL A 91 -11.51 -0.43 6.52
C VAL A 91 -11.26 -0.83 5.08
N ASN A 92 -11.82 -1.97 4.65
CA ASN A 92 -11.69 -2.41 3.26
C ASN A 92 -12.38 -1.40 2.35
N ILE A 93 -11.76 -1.05 1.22
CA ILE A 93 -12.35 -0.12 0.25
C ILE A 93 -13.73 -0.59 -0.22
N GLY A 94 -13.97 -1.90 -0.31
CA GLY A 94 -15.28 -2.45 -0.70
C GLY A 94 -16.35 -2.43 0.39
N ASP A 95 -15.97 -2.17 1.64
CA ASP A 95 -16.88 -2.08 2.78
C ASP A 95 -17.26 -0.62 3.09
N ILE A 96 -16.69 0.35 2.38
CA ILE A 96 -17.07 1.77 2.47
C ILE A 96 -18.47 1.94 1.85
N CYS A 97 -19.39 2.56 2.59
CA CYS A 97 -20.77 2.81 2.17
C CYS A 97 -21.60 1.54 1.99
N ASP A 98 -21.37 0.54 2.85
CA ASP A 98 -22.09 -0.73 2.88
C ASP A 98 -23.25 -0.74 3.90
N HIS A 99 -23.55 0.43 4.49
CA HIS A 99 -24.54 0.66 5.55
C HIS A 99 -24.20 0.02 6.89
N ARG A 100 -22.95 -0.39 7.12
CA ARG A 100 -22.49 -0.98 8.38
C ARG A 100 -21.29 -0.18 8.90
N PRO A 101 -21.48 0.75 9.84
CA PRO A 101 -20.38 1.56 10.37
C PRO A 101 -19.23 0.70 10.90
N GLN A 102 -18.04 0.86 10.32
CA GLN A 102 -16.83 0.18 10.78
C GLN A 102 -15.80 1.15 11.35
N CYS A 103 -15.80 2.43 10.96
CA CYS A 103 -14.94 3.41 11.61
C CYS A 103 -15.48 3.83 12.98
N PRO A 104 -14.60 4.18 13.96
CA PRO A 104 -15.03 4.59 15.29
C PRO A 104 -16.04 5.75 15.33
N GLY A 105 -15.98 6.68 14.37
CA GLY A 105 -16.94 7.77 14.21
C GLY A 105 -17.92 7.58 13.06
N ALA A 106 -18.05 6.35 12.52
CA ALA A 106 -18.89 6.03 11.38
C ALA A 106 -18.58 6.85 10.10
N GLU A 107 -17.33 7.32 9.96
CA GLU A 107 -16.92 8.19 8.85
C GLU A 107 -17.07 7.52 7.49
N ASP A 108 -16.87 6.20 7.44
CA ASP A 108 -17.03 5.31 6.30
C ASP A 108 -18.45 5.35 5.71
N GLU A 109 -19.45 5.73 6.50
CA GLU A 109 -20.86 5.78 6.10
C GLU A 109 -21.40 7.22 6.02
N THR A 110 -20.53 8.23 6.14
CA THR A 110 -21.00 9.62 6.07
C THR A 110 -21.43 9.98 4.65
N PRO A 111 -22.49 10.79 4.46
CA PRO A 111 -22.95 11.20 3.13
C PRO A 111 -21.86 11.85 2.28
N VAL A 112 -20.93 12.56 2.91
CA VAL A 112 -19.79 13.18 2.24
C VAL A 112 -18.83 12.11 1.72
N ILE A 113 -18.36 11.19 2.56
CA ILE A 113 -17.43 10.13 2.16
C ILE A 113 -18.07 9.24 1.09
N CYS A 114 -19.35 8.90 1.25
CA CYS A 114 -20.07 8.10 0.26
C CYS A 114 -20.23 8.79 -1.08
N PHE A 115 -20.54 10.08 -1.09
CA PHE A 115 -20.62 10.83 -2.34
C PHE A 115 -19.31 10.74 -3.14
N PHE A 116 -18.17 10.96 -2.48
CA PHE A 116 -16.88 10.89 -3.16
C PHE A 116 -16.44 9.46 -3.50
N HIS A 117 -16.75 8.48 -2.66
CA HIS A 117 -16.48 7.07 -2.94
C HIS A 117 -17.24 6.60 -4.19
N GLU A 118 -18.55 6.85 -4.24
CA GLU A 118 -19.40 6.46 -5.37
C GLU A 118 -18.98 7.15 -6.67
N ASP A 119 -18.66 8.44 -6.62
CA ASP A 119 -18.23 9.19 -7.80
C ASP A 119 -16.86 8.70 -8.30
N ALA A 120 -15.90 8.48 -7.39
CA ALA A 120 -14.61 7.92 -7.73
C ALA A 120 -14.74 6.51 -8.34
N MET A 121 -15.58 5.65 -7.75
CA MET A 121 -15.82 4.30 -8.27
C MET A 121 -16.49 4.32 -9.64
N ARG A 122 -17.42 5.24 -9.87
CA ARG A 122 -18.05 5.46 -11.18
C ARG A 122 -17.02 5.88 -12.23
N GLU A 123 -16.16 6.83 -11.89
CA GLU A 123 -15.15 7.34 -12.82
C GLU A 123 -14.06 6.29 -13.11
N ILE A 124 -13.55 5.59 -12.09
CA ILE A 124 -12.61 4.48 -12.26
C ILE A 124 -13.22 3.39 -13.16
N THR A 125 -14.49 3.05 -12.96
CA THR A 125 -15.19 2.08 -13.80
C THR A 125 -15.32 2.56 -15.24
N ARG A 126 -15.65 3.83 -15.45
CA ARG A 126 -15.71 4.46 -16.77
C ARG A 126 -14.35 4.35 -17.48
N LEU A 127 -13.28 4.78 -16.82
CA LEU A 127 -11.91 4.76 -17.36
C LEU A 127 -11.44 3.34 -17.65
N ARG A 128 -11.75 2.37 -16.78
CA ARG A 128 -11.43 0.96 -17.00
C ARG A 128 -12.09 0.41 -18.27
N ASN A 129 -13.36 0.74 -18.48
CA ASN A 129 -14.08 0.32 -19.68
C ASN A 129 -13.50 0.94 -20.95
N TYR A 130 -13.11 2.23 -20.90
CA TYR A 130 -12.40 2.88 -22.00
C TYR A 130 -11.05 2.21 -22.31
N ALA A 131 -10.25 1.91 -21.28
CA ALA A 131 -8.98 1.22 -21.46
C ALA A 131 -9.17 -0.16 -22.12
N ILE A 132 -10.15 -0.95 -21.64
CA ILE A 132 -10.47 -2.25 -22.24
C ILE A 132 -10.88 -2.08 -23.71
N ALA A 133 -11.68 -1.08 -24.06
CA ALA A 133 -12.10 -0.82 -25.43
C ALA A 133 -10.93 -0.42 -26.34
N LEU A 134 -9.98 0.37 -25.84
CA LEU A 134 -8.80 0.79 -26.59
C LEU A 134 -7.81 -0.37 -26.82
N PHE A 135 -7.61 -1.23 -25.82
CA PHE A 135 -6.62 -2.31 -25.87
C PHE A 135 -7.19 -3.66 -26.35
N ARG A 136 -8.51 -3.81 -26.48
CA ARG A 136 -9.11 -4.86 -27.29
C ARG A 136 -8.81 -4.56 -28.76
N ILE A 137 -7.63 -4.96 -29.22
CA ILE A 137 -7.35 -5.12 -30.65
C ILE A 137 -8.48 -6.00 -31.20
N PRO A 138 -9.33 -5.52 -32.12
CA PRO A 138 -10.24 -6.43 -32.80
C PRO A 138 -9.38 -7.47 -33.55
N PRO A 139 -9.61 -8.78 -33.36
CA PRO A 139 -8.88 -9.78 -34.13
C PRO A 139 -9.14 -9.52 -35.63
N ASN A 140 -8.08 -9.15 -36.36
CA ASN A 140 -8.10 -8.76 -37.77
C ASN A 140 -8.95 -7.53 -38.11
N ILE A 141 -8.38 -6.33 -38.00
CA ILE A 141 -8.68 -5.30 -39.01
C ILE A 141 -7.85 -5.71 -40.24
N PRO A 142 -8.45 -6.21 -41.34
CA PRO A 142 -7.70 -6.36 -42.58
C PRO A 142 -7.10 -4.99 -42.91
N ARG A 143 -5.77 -4.94 -43.08
CA ARG A 143 -5.10 -3.77 -43.65
C ARG A 143 -5.86 -3.42 -44.92
N GLN A 144 -6.64 -2.33 -44.89
CA GLN A 144 -7.08 -1.71 -46.14
C GLN A 144 -5.79 -1.19 -46.77
N SER A 145 -5.26 -1.97 -47.70
CA SER A 145 -4.27 -1.51 -48.65
C SER A 145 -4.86 -0.26 -49.27
N SER A 146 -4.19 0.86 -49.00
CA SER A 146 -4.33 2.11 -49.73
C SER A 146 -4.02 1.83 -51.20
N GLN A 147 -4.99 1.29 -51.95
CA GLN A 147 -5.00 1.36 -53.40
C GLN A 147 -5.48 2.76 -53.76
N ARG A 148 -4.54 3.68 -53.67
CA ARG A 148 -4.61 4.99 -54.30
C ARG A 148 -4.48 4.78 -55.83
N ASN A 149 -5.53 4.24 -56.44
CA ASN A 149 -5.70 4.24 -57.89
C ASN A 149 -6.32 5.57 -58.30
N ASN A 150 -5.49 6.58 -58.51
CA ASN A 150 -5.84 7.74 -59.33
C ASN A 150 -5.08 7.61 -60.65
N GLY A 151 -5.64 6.82 -61.55
CA GLY A 151 -5.37 6.92 -62.97
C GLY A 151 -6.69 7.28 -63.65
N TYR A 152 -6.79 8.51 -64.12
CA TYR A 152 -7.24 8.95 -65.45
C TYR A 152 -7.38 10.47 -65.46
#